data_AF-A0A6V7I0L5-F1
#
_entry.id   AF-A0A6V7I0L5-F1
#
_cell.length_a   1.000
_cell.length_b   1.000
_cell.length_c   1.000
_cell.angle_alpha   90.00
_cell.angle_beta   90.00
_cell.angle_gamma   90.00
#
_symmetry.space_group_name_H-M   'P 1'
#
loop_
_entity.id
_entity.type
_entity.pdbx_description
1 polymer ?
#
loop_
_entity_poly.entity_id
_entity_poly.type
_entity_poly.pdbx_seq_one_letter_code
_entity_poly.pdbx_strand_id
1 'polypeptide(L)'
;YVGIFAGSTGYGWSSPVLPLYKRDDSPVKITDDEGAWIASAFILGCAIGPVLALFFAKKAGRKTLLISAAIPWLVGWTMIVFATSPW
;
A
#
# COMPACT_ATOMS: atom_id res chain seq x y z
N TYR A 1 -17.40 4.65 -7.13
CA TYR A 1 -16.23 5.43 -7.58
C TYR A 1 -15.10 5.49 -6.55
N VAL A 2 -15.35 5.94 -5.32
CA VAL A 2 -14.30 6.04 -4.27
C VAL A 2 -13.55 4.73 -4.00
N GLY A 3 -14.26 3.60 -3.91
CA GLY A 3 -13.61 2.29 -3.70
C GLY A 3 -12.73 1.82 -4.87
N ILE A 4 -13.10 2.15 -6.11
CA ILE A 4 -12.29 1.83 -7.30
C ILE A 4 -11.03 2.68 -7.31
N PHE A 5 -11.16 3.98 -7.00
CA PHE A 5 -10.05 4.91 -6.92
C PHE A 5 -9.03 4.50 -5.84
N ALA A 6 -9.50 4.12 -4.65
CA ALA A 6 -8.64 3.57 -3.61
C ALA A 6 -7.91 2.31 -4.11
N GLY A 7 -8.62 1.35 -4.71
CA GLY A 7 -8.01 0.13 -5.24
C GLY A 7 -6.96 0.38 -6.33
N SER A 8 -7.20 1.30 -7.27
CA SER A 8 -6.31 1.54 -8.41
C SER A 8 -5.07 2.37 -8.05
N THR A 9 -5.15 3.19 -7.00
CA THR A 9 -4.03 4.09 -6.62
C THR A 9 -2.79 3.28 -6.25
N GLY A 10 -2.93 2.21 -5.45
CA GLY A 10 -1.79 1.38 -5.04
C GLY A 10 -1.08 0.66 -6.19
N TYR A 11 -1.83 0.27 -7.23
CA TYR A 11 -1.28 -0.36 -8.44
C TYR A 11 -0.42 0.60 -9.28
N GLY A 12 -0.84 1.86 -9.39
CA GLY A 12 -0.18 2.84 -10.25
C GLY A 12 0.89 3.66 -9.55
N TRP A 13 0.89 3.71 -8.20
CA TRP A 13 1.72 4.65 -7.43
C TRP A 13 3.22 4.41 -7.58
N SER A 14 3.66 3.15 -7.63
CA SER A 14 5.08 2.80 -7.61
C SER A 14 5.78 3.14 -8.93
N SER A 15 5.04 3.12 -10.06
CA SER A 15 5.60 3.37 -11.39
C SER A 15 6.29 4.73 -11.55
N PRO A 16 5.66 5.88 -11.21
CA PRO A 16 6.32 7.19 -11.28
C PRO A 16 7.22 7.50 -10.08
N VAL A 17 6.98 6.85 -8.93
CA VAL A 17 7.65 7.18 -7.67
C VAL A 17 9.00 6.49 -7.51
N LEU A 18 9.12 5.22 -7.92
CA LEU A 18 10.39 4.49 -7.89
C LEU A 18 11.55 5.21 -8.62
N PRO A 19 11.39 5.76 -9.84
CA PRO A 19 12.46 6.51 -10.48
C PRO A 19 12.74 7.86 -9.81
N LEU A 20 11.75 8.47 -9.13
CA LEU A 20 11.95 9.71 -8.37
C LEU A 20 12.86 9.48 -7.15
N TYR A 21 12.72 8.33 -6.48
CA TYR A 21 13.57 7.95 -5.35
C TYR A 21 14.99 7.53 -5.72
N LYS A 22 15.28 7.31 -7.00
CA LYS A 22 16.62 7.01 -7.50
C LYS A 22 17.44 8.26 -7.85
N ARG A 23 16.81 9.45 -7.86
CA ARG A 23 17.51 10.70 -8.21
C ARG A 23 18.44 11.13 -7.08
N ASP A 24 19.49 11.85 -7.45
CA ASP A 24 20.52 12.26 -6.50
C ASP A 24 20.05 13.24 -5.43
N ASP A 25 18.99 13.98 -5.72
CA ASP A 25 18.31 14.95 -4.85
C ASP A 25 17.21 14.33 -3.99
N SER A 26 17.01 13.01 -4.05
CA SER A 26 15.92 12.37 -3.33
C SER A 26 16.18 12.30 -1.82
N PRO A 27 15.20 12.66 -0.97
CA PRO A 27 15.32 12.54 0.49
C PRO A 27 15.41 11.08 0.96
N VAL A 28 14.89 10.13 0.18
CA VAL A 28 14.96 8.70 0.46
C VAL A 28 15.50 8.01 -0.78
N LYS A 29 16.81 7.78 -0.80
CA LYS A 29 17.47 7.04 -1.88
C LYS A 29 17.17 5.55 -1.72
N ILE A 30 16.70 4.94 -2.81
CA ILE A 30 16.42 3.50 -2.85
C ILE A 30 17.24 2.82 -3.94
N THR A 31 17.67 1.60 -3.68
CA THR A 31 18.28 0.70 -4.66
C THR A 31 17.22 0.03 -5.53
N ASP A 32 17.65 -0.62 -6.61
CA ASP A 32 16.74 -1.39 -7.48
C ASP A 32 16.04 -2.54 -6.73
N ASP A 33 16.75 -3.18 -5.80
CA ASP A 33 16.22 -4.28 -4.99
C ASP A 33 15.16 -3.77 -3.99
N GLU A 34 15.45 -2.68 -3.28
CA GLU A 34 14.48 -2.03 -2.37
C GLU A 34 13.23 -1.56 -3.11
N GLY A 35 13.40 -1.00 -4.31
CA GLY A 35 12.28 -0.62 -5.17
C GLY A 35 11.43 -1.81 -5.60
N ALA A 36 12.05 -2.95 -5.91
CA ALA A 36 11.35 -4.19 -6.23
C ALA A 36 10.54 -4.69 -5.01
N TRP A 37 11.13 -4.63 -3.81
CA TRP A 37 10.44 -4.99 -2.57
C TRP A 37 9.22 -4.11 -2.27
N ILE A 38 9.33 -2.79 -2.49
CA ILE A 38 8.21 -1.85 -2.33
C ILE A 38 7.07 -2.22 -3.29
N ALA A 39 7.38 -2.55 -4.55
CA ALA A 39 6.37 -2.95 -5.52
C ALA A 39 5.75 -4.32 -5.19
N SER A 40 6.54 -5.30 -4.75
CA SER A 40 6.04 -6.63 -4.42
C SER A 40 5.26 -6.67 -3.11
N ALA A 41 5.57 -5.81 -2.13
CA ALA A 41 4.84 -5.72 -0.87
C ALA A 41 3.34 -5.46 -1.08
N PHE A 42 3.00 -4.63 -2.07
CA PHE A 42 1.61 -4.40 -2.46
C PHE A 42 0.94 -5.68 -2.98
N ILE A 43 1.61 -6.42 -3.85
CA ILE A 43 1.10 -7.68 -4.41
C ILE A 43 0.91 -8.73 -3.30
N LEU A 44 1.85 -8.83 -2.36
CA LEU A 44 1.73 -9.68 -1.18
C LEU A 44 0.51 -9.28 -0.34
N GLY A 45 0.30 -7.97 -0.15
CA GLY A 45 -0.91 -7.44 0.49
C GLY A 45 -2.20 -7.85 -0.24
N CYS A 46 -2.20 -7.83 -1.58
CA CYS A 46 -3.32 -8.31 -2.38
C CYS A 46 -3.56 -9.82 -2.27
N ALA A 47 -2.52 -10.62 -2.04
CA ALA A 47 -2.66 -12.06 -1.84
C ALA A 47 -3.21 -12.41 -0.46
N ILE A 48 -2.72 -11.75 0.60
CA ILE A 48 -3.08 -12.02 1.99
C ILE A 48 -4.41 -11.36 2.37
N GLY A 49 -4.67 -10.16 1.85
CA GLY A 49 -5.82 -9.32 2.17
C GLY A 49 -7.18 -10.02 2.04
N PRO A 50 -7.48 -10.72 0.93
CA PRO A 50 -8.75 -11.43 0.75
C PRO A 50 -8.98 -12.53 1.79
N VAL A 51 -7.94 -13.26 2.19
CA VAL A 51 -8.04 -14.32 3.20
C VAL A 51 -8.41 -13.73 4.56
N LEU A 52 -7.71 -12.66 4.97
CA LEU A 52 -8.03 -11.93 6.19
C LEU A 52 -9.44 -11.32 6.13
N ALA A 53 -9.78 -10.69 5.01
CA ALA A 53 -11.09 -10.08 4.80
C ALA A 53 -12.22 -11.11 4.93
N LEU A 54 -12.04 -12.32 4.39
CA LEU A 54 -13.02 -13.41 4.50
C LEU A 54 -13.20 -13.87 5.96
N PHE A 55 -12.10 -13.98 6.71
CA PHE A 55 -12.13 -14.35 8.12
C PHE A 55 -12.87 -13.30 8.96
N PHE A 56 -12.52 -12.02 8.80
CA PHE A 56 -13.17 -10.92 9.53
C PHE A 56 -14.63 -10.70 9.10
N ALA A 57 -14.96 -10.90 7.82
CA ALA A 57 -16.33 -10.78 7.32
C ALA A 57 -17.30 -11.75 8.00
N LYS A 58 -16.84 -12.97 8.32
CA LYS A 58 -17.65 -13.97 9.03
C LYS A 58 -17.96 -13.58 10.46
N LYS A 59 -17.12 -12.76 11.12
CA LYS A 59 -17.26 -12.41 12.54
C LYS A 59 -17.89 -11.04 12.78
N ALA A 60 -17.58 -10.03 11.96
CA ALA A 60 -17.95 -8.63 12.19
C ALA A 60 -19.02 -8.07 11.22
N GLY A 61 -19.38 -8.83 10.18
CA GLY A 61 -20.31 -8.40 9.13
C GLY A 61 -19.68 -7.48 8.07
N ARG A 62 -20.28 -7.43 6.87
CA ARG A 62 -19.73 -6.73 5.69
C ARG A 62 -19.54 -5.22 5.87
N LYS A 63 -20.46 -4.53 6.57
CA LYS A 63 -20.41 -3.06 6.75
C LYS A 63 -19.22 -2.64 7.61
N THR A 64 -19.00 -3.34 8.72
CA THR A 64 -17.87 -3.09 9.64
C THR A 64 -16.53 -3.38 8.96
N LEU A 65 -16.47 -4.44 8.14
CA LEU A 65 -15.27 -4.76 7.36
C LEU A 65 -14.89 -3.63 6.38
N LEU A 66 -15.88 -3.09 5.66
CA LEU A 66 -15.63 -2.01 4.69
C LEU A 66 -15.16 -0.71 5.36
N ILE A 67 -15.73 -0.37 6.51
CA ILE A 67 -15.32 0.83 7.27
C ILE A 67 -13.93 0.61 7.89
N SER A 68 -13.68 -0.56 8.48
CA SER A 68 -12.38 -0.88 9.08
C SER A 68 -11.26 -0.96 8.05
N ALA A 69 -11.53 -1.33 6.80
CA ALA A 69 -10.54 -1.33 5.71
C ALA A 69 -9.98 0.06 5.37
N ALA A 70 -10.71 1.14 5.69
CA ALA A 70 -10.20 2.49 5.54
C ALA A 70 -9.05 2.81 6.51
N ILE A 71 -9.01 2.16 7.67
CA ILE A 71 -7.99 2.37 8.70
C ILE A 71 -6.60 1.94 8.21
N PRO A 72 -6.34 0.66 7.81
CA PRO A 72 -5.03 0.26 7.33
C PRO A 72 -4.65 0.98 6.02
N TRP A 73 -5.63 1.39 5.21
CA TRP A 73 -5.39 2.23 4.05
C TRP A 73 -4.77 3.58 4.44
N LEU A 74 -5.42 4.32 5.33
CA LEU A 74 -4.90 5.61 5.81
C LEU A 74 -3.55 5.46 6.51
N VAL A 75 -3.40 4.42 7.34
CA VAL A 75 -2.14 4.15 8.06
C VAL A 75 -1.01 3.87 7.07
N GLY A 76 -1.23 3.04 6.06
CA GLY A 76 -0.21 2.73 5.05
C GLY A 76 0.25 3.97 4.28
N TRP A 77 -0.68 4.80 3.81
CA TRP A 77 -0.33 6.05 3.12
C TRP A 77 0.36 7.06 4.04
N THR A 78 -0.07 7.17 5.29
CA THR A 78 0.58 8.05 6.27
C THR A 78 2.01 7.60 6.52
N MET A 79 2.24 6.29 6.67
CA MET A 79 3.58 5.73 6.84
C MET A 79 4.48 6.05 5.65
N ILE A 80 3.96 5.96 4.42
CA ILE A 80 4.69 6.32 3.19
C ILE A 80 5.06 7.81 3.18
N VAL A 81 4.14 8.71 3.55
CA VAL A 81 4.38 10.17 3.56
C VAL A 81 5.47 10.57 4.54
N PHE A 82 5.55 9.92 5.69
CA PHE A 82 6.54 10.20 6.74
C PHE A 82 7.76 9.27 6.68
N ALA A 83 7.88 8.43 5.64
CA ALA A 83 9.01 7.53 5.49
C ALA A 83 10.31 8.33 5.31
N THR A 84 11.31 8.01 6.13
CA THR A 84 12.66 8.60 6.07
C THR A 84 13.72 7.57 5.67
N SER A 85 13.37 6.29 5.71
CA SER A 85 14.19 5.15 5.30
C SER A 85 13.36 4.18 4.46
N PRO A 86 13.99 3.39 3.56
CA PRO A 86 13.32 2.33 2.80
C PRO A 86 12.90 1.12 3.66
N TRP A 87 13.45 1.00 4.87
CA TRP A 87 13.16 -0.06 5.86
C TRP A 87 12.60 0.54 7.14
#